data_AF-A0A1Q2H0D3-F1
#
_entry.id   AF-A0A1Q2H0D3-F1
#
_cell.length_a   1.000
_cell.length_b   1.000
_cell.length_c   1.000
_cell.angle_alpha   90.00
_cell.angle_beta   90.00
_cell.angle_gamma   90.00
#
_symmetry.space_group_name_H-M   'P 1'
#
loop_
_entity.id
_entity.type
_entity.pdbx_description
1 polymer ?
#
loop_
_entity_poly.entity_id
_entity_poly.type
_entity_poly.pdbx_seq_one_letter_code
_entity_poly.pdbx_strand_id
1 'polypeptide(L)'
;MNTICAFSSDSRELYKADIYRVLALPKNHIVHFRYKTKYVDDNLLQKPKKLKKQKVAIFFTHGNDLDASENTLQHFSVRWATITNTEISADTDVFHVYMKLGEFCNVEIDSGNSVEKKPPTKFFSRLNCTEKNEESNWNSRILAIKDFFPPIIFFHLKGIRNGWRDKVIHYQNSKKACSYNLIHGDRYIIKLAVSNPNASDTKIEISDSSEEITINCINPFESSIQFDDHDIPISVKTLQVFKQASLLEFKPTIKKDGSDEYEVLGEYSTNIELNLKLSFKRPLIFGLFSTMAFWALLLAKPMSSSATWPSDCTLIISTFLFYFSSSSLFFWFNKK
;
A
#
# COMPACT_ATOMS: atom_id res chain seq x y z
N MET A 1 -27.32 -11.56 1.92
CA MET A 1 -27.07 -10.21 1.33
C MET A 1 -26.71 -10.35 -0.15
N ASN A 2 -27.17 -9.45 -1.02
CA ASN A 2 -26.81 -9.48 -2.44
C ASN A 2 -25.56 -8.62 -2.71
N THR A 3 -24.46 -9.27 -3.06
CA THR A 3 -23.11 -8.71 -3.05
C THR A 3 -22.41 -8.99 -4.38
N ILE A 4 -21.58 -8.05 -4.85
CA ILE A 4 -20.70 -8.33 -5.99
C ILE A 4 -19.54 -9.19 -5.50
N CYS A 5 -19.31 -10.33 -6.13
CA CYS A 5 -18.23 -11.25 -5.82
C CYS A 5 -17.19 -11.20 -6.95
N ALA A 6 -15.94 -10.95 -6.59
CA ALA A 6 -14.79 -10.97 -7.48
C ALA A 6 -13.94 -12.18 -7.13
N PHE A 7 -13.87 -13.14 -8.04
CA PHE A 7 -13.13 -14.38 -7.85
C PHE A 7 -11.76 -14.28 -8.54
N SER A 8 -10.74 -14.81 -7.88
CA SER A 8 -9.50 -15.27 -8.52
C SER A 8 -9.34 -16.74 -8.20
N SER A 9 -8.54 -17.48 -8.96
CA SER A 9 -8.45 -18.95 -8.84
C SER A 9 -7.04 -19.49 -8.83
N ASP A 10 -6.92 -20.78 -8.57
CA ASP A 10 -5.69 -21.57 -8.67
C ASP A 10 -5.36 -22.09 -10.07
N SER A 11 -6.27 -21.92 -11.03
CA SER A 11 -6.07 -22.37 -12.44
C SER A 11 -4.82 -21.81 -13.12
N ARG A 12 -4.22 -20.73 -12.59
CA ARG A 12 -2.92 -20.17 -13.01
C ARG A 12 -2.21 -19.55 -11.81
N GLU A 13 -0.90 -19.68 -11.75
CA GLU A 13 -0.09 -19.09 -10.67
C GLU A 13 -0.26 -17.56 -10.57
N LEU A 14 -0.41 -16.86 -11.70
CA LEU A 14 -0.68 -15.41 -11.68
C LEU A 14 -2.00 -15.04 -10.97
N TYR A 15 -3.00 -15.92 -11.00
CA TYR A 15 -4.28 -15.70 -10.33
C TYR A 15 -4.20 -16.01 -8.83
N LYS A 16 -3.40 -17.02 -8.43
CA LYS A 16 -3.03 -17.22 -7.02
C LYS A 16 -2.27 -16.02 -6.47
N ALA A 17 -1.32 -15.50 -7.24
CA ALA A 17 -0.56 -14.31 -6.87
C ALA A 17 -1.45 -13.08 -6.67
N ASP A 18 -2.54 -12.92 -7.42
CA ASP A 18 -3.52 -11.84 -7.17
C ASP A 18 -4.16 -11.95 -5.77
N ILE A 19 -4.46 -13.16 -5.30
CA ILE A 19 -4.96 -13.39 -3.93
C ILE A 19 -3.87 -13.14 -2.89
N TYR A 20 -2.65 -13.60 -3.14
CA TYR A 20 -1.50 -13.31 -2.28
C TYR A 20 -1.32 -11.80 -2.08
N ARG A 21 -1.39 -11.01 -3.17
CA ARG A 21 -1.34 -9.54 -3.11
C ARG A 21 -2.50 -8.94 -2.31
N VAL A 22 -3.72 -9.48 -2.43
CA VAL A 22 -4.90 -9.01 -1.66
C VAL A 22 -4.72 -9.23 -0.15
N LEU A 23 -4.08 -10.35 0.22
CA LEU A 23 -3.68 -10.64 1.61
C LEU A 23 -2.56 -9.71 2.09
N ALA A 24 -1.60 -9.41 1.22
CA ALA A 24 -0.38 -8.67 1.54
C ALA A 24 -0.56 -7.16 1.66
N LEU A 25 -1.35 -6.56 0.78
CA LEU A 25 -1.43 -5.12 0.65
C LEU A 25 -2.25 -4.48 1.78
N PRO A 26 -1.98 -3.22 2.15
CA PRO A 26 -2.68 -2.55 3.24
C PRO A 26 -4.14 -2.26 2.90
N LYS A 27 -4.93 -2.03 3.95
CA LYS A 27 -6.26 -1.43 3.78
C LYS A 27 -6.11 -0.14 2.99
N ASN A 28 -7.10 0.14 2.13
CA ASN A 28 -7.15 1.29 1.25
C ASN A 28 -6.22 1.23 0.03
N HIS A 29 -5.39 0.19 -0.16
CA HIS A 29 -4.62 0.00 -1.38
C HIS A 29 -5.52 -0.34 -2.58
N ILE A 30 -5.10 0.01 -3.79
CA ILE A 30 -5.80 -0.38 -5.02
C ILE A 30 -5.22 -1.70 -5.55
N VAL A 31 -6.07 -2.68 -5.77
CA VAL A 31 -5.76 -3.89 -6.55
C VAL A 31 -6.48 -3.85 -7.89
N HIS A 32 -5.94 -4.56 -8.87
CA HIS A 32 -6.45 -4.58 -10.24
C HIS A 32 -6.72 -6.01 -10.68
N PHE A 33 -8.00 -6.37 -10.81
CA PHE A 33 -8.42 -7.65 -11.35
C PHE A 33 -8.81 -7.52 -12.82
N ARG A 34 -8.53 -8.57 -13.58
CA ARG A 34 -8.73 -8.61 -15.04
C ARG A 34 -9.53 -9.84 -15.40
N TYR A 35 -10.63 -9.64 -16.10
CA TYR A 35 -11.53 -10.72 -16.52
C TYR A 35 -11.73 -10.67 -18.02
N LYS A 36 -11.71 -11.82 -18.71
CA LYS A 36 -12.34 -11.86 -20.04
C LYS A 36 -13.83 -11.59 -19.89
N THR A 37 -14.42 -10.80 -20.78
CA THR A 37 -15.83 -10.37 -20.69
C THR A 37 -16.78 -11.56 -20.56
N LYS A 38 -16.51 -12.70 -21.22
CA LYS A 38 -17.29 -13.93 -21.07
C LYS A 38 -17.44 -14.43 -19.62
N TYR A 39 -16.46 -14.15 -18.75
CA TYR A 39 -16.47 -14.53 -17.33
C TYR A 39 -17.12 -13.48 -16.41
N VAL A 40 -17.68 -12.40 -16.97
CA VAL A 40 -18.34 -11.33 -16.21
C VAL A 40 -19.85 -11.42 -16.42
N ASP A 41 -20.65 -11.29 -15.37
CA ASP A 41 -22.13 -11.25 -15.49
C ASP A 41 -22.53 -10.09 -16.40
N ASP A 42 -23.35 -10.38 -17.41
CA ASP A 42 -23.72 -9.43 -18.46
C ASP A 42 -24.39 -8.17 -17.90
N ASN A 43 -25.11 -8.29 -16.76
CA ASN A 43 -25.72 -7.15 -16.08
C ASN A 43 -24.68 -6.15 -15.54
N LEU A 44 -23.49 -6.64 -15.18
CA LEU A 44 -22.39 -5.82 -14.71
C LEU A 44 -21.64 -5.19 -15.89
N LEU A 45 -21.50 -5.92 -17.00
CA LEU A 45 -20.88 -5.42 -18.24
C LEU A 45 -21.67 -4.29 -18.90
N GLN A 46 -23.01 -4.34 -18.86
CA GLN A 46 -23.85 -3.31 -19.49
C GLN A 46 -23.77 -1.94 -18.79
N LYS A 47 -23.44 -1.91 -17.49
CA LYS A 47 -23.49 -0.69 -16.65
C LYS A 47 -22.21 -0.48 -15.83
N PRO A 48 -21.01 -0.47 -16.45
CA PRO A 48 -19.74 -0.49 -15.73
C PRO A 48 -19.56 0.77 -14.88
N LYS A 49 -19.97 1.94 -15.38
CA LYS A 49 -19.93 3.21 -14.64
C LYS A 49 -20.73 3.19 -13.33
N LYS A 50 -21.81 2.38 -13.24
CA LYS A 50 -22.63 2.27 -12.03
C LYS A 50 -21.98 1.41 -10.95
N LEU A 51 -20.94 0.64 -11.27
CA LEU A 51 -20.24 -0.22 -10.33
C LEU A 51 -19.33 0.58 -9.39
N LYS A 52 -18.97 1.81 -9.75
CA LYS A 52 -18.13 2.68 -8.92
C LYS A 52 -18.73 2.88 -7.52
N LYS A 53 -17.88 2.79 -6.50
CA LYS A 53 -18.20 2.84 -5.06
C LYS A 53 -18.98 1.64 -4.51
N GLN A 54 -19.25 0.61 -5.32
CA GLN A 54 -19.94 -0.56 -4.80
C GLN A 54 -19.00 -1.48 -4.03
N LYS A 55 -19.53 -2.10 -2.97
CA LYS A 55 -18.83 -3.09 -2.13
C LYS A 55 -18.70 -4.40 -2.89
N VAL A 56 -17.52 -5.02 -2.80
CA VAL A 56 -17.17 -6.29 -3.45
C VAL A 56 -16.55 -7.22 -2.43
N ALA A 57 -16.97 -8.48 -2.40
CA ALA A 57 -16.24 -9.54 -1.70
C ALA A 57 -15.24 -10.18 -2.66
N ILE A 58 -13.97 -10.24 -2.26
CA ILE A 58 -12.92 -10.95 -3.00
C ILE A 58 -12.85 -12.39 -2.49
N PHE A 59 -12.88 -13.33 -3.42
CA PHE A 59 -12.81 -14.76 -3.16
C PHE A 59 -11.63 -15.41 -3.89
N PHE A 60 -11.02 -16.39 -3.24
CA PHE A 60 -10.16 -17.38 -3.85
C PHE A 60 -10.97 -18.63 -4.17
N THR A 61 -10.88 -19.11 -5.41
CA THR A 61 -11.50 -20.36 -5.85
C THR A 61 -10.43 -21.43 -6.06
N HIS A 62 -10.54 -22.53 -5.32
CA HIS A 62 -9.71 -23.72 -5.48
C HIS A 62 -10.46 -24.82 -6.24
N GLY A 63 -9.70 -25.70 -6.90
CA GLY A 63 -10.23 -26.87 -7.61
C GLY A 63 -10.69 -26.53 -9.03
N ASN A 64 -10.22 -25.41 -9.60
CA ASN A 64 -10.56 -25.01 -10.98
C ASN A 64 -9.51 -25.53 -11.97
N ASP A 65 -9.22 -26.84 -11.88
CA ASP A 65 -8.24 -27.48 -12.75
C ASP A 65 -8.84 -27.71 -14.14
N LEU A 66 -8.18 -27.23 -15.18
CA LEU A 66 -8.70 -27.32 -16.54
C LEU A 66 -8.73 -28.77 -17.06
N ASP A 67 -7.98 -29.66 -16.42
CA ASP A 67 -7.76 -31.04 -16.87
C ASP A 67 -8.59 -32.10 -16.11
N ALA A 68 -9.33 -31.72 -15.06
CA ALA A 68 -10.13 -32.64 -14.26
C ALA A 68 -11.61 -32.67 -14.69
N SER A 69 -12.16 -33.87 -14.87
CA SER A 69 -13.53 -34.10 -15.36
C SER A 69 -14.63 -33.79 -14.33
N GLU A 70 -14.30 -33.72 -13.04
CA GLU A 70 -15.22 -33.38 -11.94
C GLU A 70 -14.55 -32.45 -10.93
N ASN A 71 -14.59 -31.15 -11.20
CA ASN A 71 -14.04 -30.14 -10.29
C ASN A 71 -15.00 -29.86 -9.13
N THR A 72 -14.60 -30.22 -7.91
CA THR A 72 -15.26 -29.75 -6.69
C THR A 72 -14.71 -28.38 -6.31
N LEU A 73 -15.37 -27.32 -6.80
CA LEU A 73 -14.93 -25.95 -6.54
C LEU A 73 -15.17 -25.54 -5.09
N GLN A 74 -14.12 -25.05 -4.44
CA GLN A 74 -14.18 -24.48 -3.10
C GLN A 74 -13.94 -22.96 -3.18
N HIS A 75 -14.71 -22.18 -2.42
CA HIS A 75 -14.63 -20.72 -2.44
C HIS A 75 -14.29 -20.17 -1.07
N PHE A 76 -13.16 -19.49 -0.95
CA PHE A 76 -12.66 -18.89 0.28
C PHE A 76 -12.75 -17.38 0.19
N SER A 77 -13.54 -16.75 1.06
CA SER A 77 -13.57 -15.30 1.15
C SER A 77 -12.28 -14.78 1.78
N VAL A 78 -11.74 -13.71 1.18
CA VAL A 78 -10.47 -13.13 1.58
C VAL A 78 -10.69 -11.75 2.19
N ARG A 79 -11.30 -10.83 1.42
CA ARG A 79 -11.36 -9.43 1.80
C ARG A 79 -12.54 -8.70 1.17
N TRP A 80 -13.08 -7.74 1.91
CA TRP A 80 -13.95 -6.72 1.34
C TRP A 80 -13.13 -5.72 0.51
N ALA A 81 -13.73 -5.17 -0.54
CA ALA A 81 -13.17 -4.10 -1.33
C ALA A 81 -14.27 -3.16 -1.85
N THR A 82 -13.88 -2.04 -2.43
CA THR A 82 -14.79 -1.07 -3.05
C THR A 82 -14.28 -0.72 -4.44
N ILE A 83 -15.14 -0.85 -5.46
CA ILE A 83 -14.75 -0.56 -6.85
C ILE A 83 -14.44 0.94 -6.99
N THR A 84 -13.22 1.28 -7.39
CA THR A 84 -12.81 2.67 -7.65
C THR A 84 -12.98 3.06 -9.11
N ASN A 85 -12.72 2.13 -10.01
CA ASN A 85 -12.81 2.33 -11.45
C ASN A 85 -13.01 0.99 -12.19
N THR A 86 -13.60 1.03 -13.39
CA THR A 86 -13.80 -0.13 -14.26
C THR A 86 -13.64 0.27 -15.71
N GLU A 87 -12.99 -0.55 -16.53
CA GLU A 87 -12.75 -0.28 -17.94
C GLU A 87 -12.91 -1.55 -18.76
N ILE A 88 -13.46 -1.43 -19.97
CA ILE A 88 -13.48 -2.51 -20.95
C ILE A 88 -12.47 -2.13 -22.02
N SER A 89 -11.47 -2.98 -22.22
CA SER A 89 -10.51 -2.81 -23.30
C SER A 89 -11.13 -3.32 -24.59
N ALA A 90 -11.32 -2.44 -25.57
CA ALA A 90 -11.81 -2.80 -26.89
C ALA A 90 -10.85 -3.72 -27.64
N ASP A 91 -9.54 -3.55 -27.41
CA ASP A 91 -8.49 -4.27 -28.14
C ASP A 91 -8.28 -5.69 -27.59
N THR A 92 -8.51 -5.91 -26.29
CA THR A 92 -8.15 -7.17 -25.62
C THR A 92 -9.33 -7.97 -25.08
N ASP A 93 -10.56 -7.43 -25.17
CA ASP A 93 -11.78 -8.02 -24.63
C ASP A 93 -11.63 -8.37 -23.12
N VAL A 94 -10.96 -7.47 -22.40
CA VAL A 94 -10.72 -7.60 -20.95
C VAL A 94 -11.53 -6.53 -20.22
N PHE A 95 -12.26 -6.97 -19.20
CA PHE A 95 -12.87 -6.12 -18.19
C PHE A 95 -11.89 -5.92 -17.03
N HIS A 96 -11.42 -4.69 -16.89
CA HIS A 96 -10.52 -4.24 -15.84
C HIS A 96 -11.35 -3.72 -14.67
N VAL A 97 -11.08 -4.24 -13.46
CA VAL A 97 -11.74 -3.82 -12.23
C VAL A 97 -10.68 -3.35 -11.24
N TYR A 98 -10.68 -2.05 -10.93
CA TYR A 98 -9.82 -1.46 -9.91
C TYR A 98 -10.60 -1.37 -8.60
N MET A 99 -10.05 -1.94 -7.54
CA MET A 99 -10.74 -2.08 -6.26
C MET A 99 -9.86 -1.58 -5.12
N LYS A 100 -10.42 -0.72 -4.29
CA LYS A 100 -9.80 -0.27 -3.04
C LYS A 100 -10.08 -1.31 -1.95
N LEU A 101 -9.03 -1.92 -1.41
CA LEU A 101 -9.11 -2.94 -0.37
C LEU A 101 -9.70 -2.38 0.93
N GLY A 102 -10.55 -3.19 1.57
CA GLY A 102 -11.22 -2.92 2.85
C GLY A 102 -10.71 -3.82 3.97
N GLU A 103 -11.60 -4.29 4.83
CA GLU A 103 -11.28 -5.25 5.89
C GLU A 103 -11.27 -6.69 5.38
N PHE A 104 -10.54 -7.58 6.06
CA PHE A 104 -10.69 -9.02 5.88
C PHE A 104 -12.13 -9.43 6.23
N CYS A 105 -12.61 -10.49 5.60
CA CYS A 105 -14.02 -10.88 5.74
C CYS A 105 -14.19 -12.39 5.71
N ASN A 106 -15.18 -12.88 6.45
CA ASN A 106 -15.65 -14.25 6.36
C ASN A 106 -17.07 -14.25 5.80
N VAL A 107 -17.18 -14.59 4.53
CA VAL A 107 -18.41 -14.58 3.75
C VAL A 107 -18.55 -15.89 3.00
N GLU A 108 -19.74 -16.47 3.04
CA GLU A 108 -20.08 -17.69 2.31
C GLU A 108 -21.08 -17.40 1.21
N ILE A 109 -21.01 -18.17 0.13
CA ILE A 109 -21.91 -18.05 -1.01
C ILE A 109 -23.13 -18.95 -0.76
N ASP A 110 -24.32 -18.39 -0.82
CA ASP A 110 -25.54 -19.13 -0.54
C ASP A 110 -25.80 -20.19 -1.63
N SER A 111 -26.36 -21.34 -1.23
CA SER A 111 -26.65 -22.46 -2.14
C SER A 111 -27.65 -22.10 -3.24
N GLY A 112 -28.65 -21.27 -2.93
CA GLY A 112 -29.73 -20.88 -3.86
C GLY A 112 -29.36 -19.92 -5.00
N ASN A 113 -28.09 -19.58 -5.17
CA ASN A 113 -27.63 -18.79 -6.32
C ASN A 113 -27.59 -19.63 -7.60
N SER A 114 -27.95 -19.03 -8.74
CA SER A 114 -27.88 -19.68 -10.06
C SER A 114 -26.45 -20.13 -10.39
N VAL A 115 -26.33 -21.36 -10.91
CA VAL A 115 -25.06 -21.99 -11.29
C VAL A 115 -24.34 -21.16 -12.37
N GLU A 116 -25.08 -20.60 -13.32
CA GLU A 116 -24.53 -19.76 -14.41
C GLU A 116 -23.83 -18.49 -13.92
N LYS A 117 -24.11 -18.07 -12.68
CA LYS A 117 -23.50 -16.88 -12.07
C LYS A 117 -22.30 -17.19 -11.17
N LYS A 118 -21.99 -18.47 -10.96
CA LYS A 118 -20.87 -18.92 -10.13
C LYS A 118 -19.68 -19.34 -11.01
N PRO A 119 -18.47 -19.44 -10.45
CA PRO A 119 -17.41 -20.19 -11.09
C PRO A 119 -17.87 -21.65 -11.35
N PRO A 120 -17.45 -22.28 -12.45
CA PRO A 120 -16.46 -21.81 -13.42
C PRO A 120 -17.04 -20.92 -14.54
N THR A 121 -18.35 -20.66 -14.54
CA THR A 121 -19.01 -19.90 -15.62
C THR A 121 -18.72 -18.40 -15.53
N LYS A 122 -18.86 -17.81 -14.34
CA LYS A 122 -18.64 -16.38 -14.10
C LYS A 122 -17.75 -16.17 -12.86
N PHE A 123 -16.75 -15.31 -13.00
CA PHE A 123 -15.78 -14.94 -11.96
C PHE A 123 -15.96 -13.50 -11.47
N PHE A 124 -16.89 -12.75 -12.06
CA PHE A 124 -17.32 -11.44 -11.56
C PHE A 124 -18.83 -11.30 -11.71
N SER A 125 -19.56 -11.49 -10.62
CA SER A 125 -21.02 -11.58 -10.64
C SER A 125 -21.65 -11.08 -9.34
N ARG A 126 -22.97 -10.92 -9.32
CA ARG A 126 -23.72 -10.68 -8.09
C ARG A 126 -24.26 -11.99 -7.55
N LEU A 127 -23.97 -12.26 -6.28
CA LEU A 127 -24.39 -13.46 -5.58
C LEU A 127 -25.00 -13.08 -4.24
N ASN A 128 -25.96 -13.89 -3.79
CA ASN A 128 -26.42 -13.91 -2.42
C ASN A 128 -25.35 -14.58 -1.55
N CYS A 129 -24.93 -13.88 -0.52
CA CYS A 129 -23.92 -14.34 0.41
C CYS A 129 -24.37 -14.12 1.85
N THR A 130 -23.81 -14.90 2.77
CA THR A 130 -24.02 -14.76 4.21
C THR A 130 -22.70 -14.37 4.88
N GLU A 131 -22.70 -13.30 5.68
CA GLU A 131 -21.52 -12.87 6.45
C GLU A 131 -21.48 -13.65 7.75
N LYS A 132 -20.33 -14.25 8.06
CA LYS A 132 -20.03 -14.85 9.34
C LYS A 132 -19.22 -13.85 10.16
N ASN A 133 -19.62 -13.63 11.41
CA ASN A 133 -18.96 -12.66 12.29
C ASN A 133 -17.62 -13.15 12.85
N GLU A 134 -17.34 -14.44 12.72
CA GLU A 134 -16.13 -15.08 13.25
C GLU A 134 -15.05 -15.20 12.17
N GLU A 135 -13.79 -15.28 12.59
CA GLU A 135 -12.64 -15.55 11.71
C GLU A 135 -12.45 -14.53 10.56
N SER A 136 -12.94 -13.30 10.72
CA SER A 136 -12.86 -12.24 9.71
C SER A 136 -11.53 -11.47 9.71
N ASN A 137 -10.47 -12.04 10.29
CA ASN A 137 -9.18 -11.38 10.44
C ASN A 137 -8.12 -12.03 9.52
N TRP A 138 -6.97 -11.37 9.35
CA TRP A 138 -5.92 -11.83 8.45
C TRP A 138 -5.42 -13.26 8.76
N ASN A 139 -5.19 -13.59 10.04
CA ASN A 139 -4.64 -14.90 10.42
C ASN A 139 -5.56 -16.05 9.99
N SER A 140 -6.87 -15.88 10.18
CA SER A 140 -7.84 -16.94 9.92
C SER A 140 -8.03 -17.12 8.41
N ARG A 141 -7.90 -16.04 7.64
CA ARG A 141 -7.92 -16.10 6.17
C ARG A 141 -6.68 -16.80 5.61
N ILE A 142 -5.51 -16.61 6.20
CA ILE A 142 -4.30 -17.37 5.83
C ILE A 142 -4.49 -18.86 6.14
N LEU A 143 -4.91 -19.20 7.36
CA LEU A 143 -5.14 -20.60 7.76
C LEU A 143 -6.15 -21.31 6.86
N ALA A 144 -7.18 -20.61 6.39
CA ALA A 144 -8.19 -21.18 5.50
C ALA A 144 -7.67 -21.52 4.10
N ILE A 145 -6.58 -20.88 3.62
CA ILE A 145 -6.11 -21.06 2.24
C ILE A 145 -4.67 -21.56 2.11
N LYS A 146 -3.89 -21.61 3.19
CA LYS A 146 -2.44 -21.89 3.16
C LYS A 146 -2.06 -23.17 2.41
N ASP A 147 -2.92 -24.19 2.46
CA ASP A 147 -2.65 -25.51 1.87
C ASP A 147 -2.79 -25.52 0.33
N PHE A 148 -3.32 -24.43 -0.25
CA PHE A 148 -3.47 -24.27 -1.70
C PHE A 148 -2.37 -23.40 -2.33
N PHE A 149 -1.44 -22.90 -1.52
CA PHE A 149 -0.28 -22.13 -1.95
C PHE A 149 0.97 -23.01 -1.82
N PRO A 150 2.05 -22.70 -2.57
CA PRO A 150 3.36 -23.26 -2.25
C PRO A 150 3.68 -22.95 -0.77
N PRO A 151 4.59 -23.71 -0.12
CA PRO A 151 4.96 -23.51 1.28
C PRO A 151 5.75 -22.21 1.46
N ILE A 152 5.05 -21.08 1.32
CA ILE A 152 5.56 -19.71 1.23
C ILE A 152 5.22 -18.95 2.50
N ILE A 153 6.08 -17.99 2.83
CA ILE A 153 5.80 -16.98 3.84
C ILE A 153 4.77 -15.97 3.31
N PHE A 154 3.77 -15.67 4.12
CA PHE A 154 2.79 -14.63 3.88
C PHE A 154 3.14 -13.40 4.70
N PHE A 155 2.77 -12.22 4.22
CA PHE A 155 2.82 -11.00 5.01
C PHE A 155 1.56 -10.18 4.81
N HIS A 156 1.37 -9.19 5.67
CA HIS A 156 0.38 -8.13 5.52
C HIS A 156 0.99 -6.81 5.99
N LEU A 157 1.16 -5.89 5.05
CA LEU A 157 1.50 -4.52 5.40
C LEU A 157 0.28 -3.87 6.03
N LYS A 158 0.34 -3.58 7.33
CA LYS A 158 -0.70 -2.84 8.04
C LYS A 158 -0.69 -1.35 7.65
N GLY A 159 0.50 -0.80 7.42
CA GLY A 159 0.69 0.58 6.97
C GLY A 159 2.10 1.11 7.24
N ILE A 160 2.31 2.39 6.95
CA ILE A 160 3.57 3.12 7.21
C ILE A 160 3.28 4.24 8.22
N ARG A 161 4.10 4.35 9.26
CA ARG A 161 3.98 5.37 10.33
C ARG A 161 5.14 6.36 10.28
N ASN A 162 4.89 7.58 10.73
CA ASN A 162 5.92 8.56 11.07
C ASN A 162 5.64 9.04 12.51
N GLY A 163 6.46 8.54 13.45
CA GLY A 163 6.16 8.59 14.87
C GLY A 163 4.81 7.93 15.18
N TRP A 164 3.92 8.66 15.83
CA TRP A 164 2.58 8.20 16.22
C TRP A 164 1.52 8.29 15.12
N ARG A 165 1.84 8.86 13.95
CA ARG A 165 0.86 9.13 12.89
C ARG A 165 0.98 8.13 11.76
N ASP A 166 -0.12 7.48 11.42
CA ASP A 166 -0.25 6.67 10.21
C ASP A 166 -0.18 7.56 8.96
N LYS A 167 0.61 7.15 7.97
CA LYS A 167 0.64 7.77 6.66
C LYS A 167 -0.57 7.28 5.86
N VAL A 168 -1.19 8.22 5.17
CA VAL A 168 -2.38 7.95 4.36
C VAL A 168 -1.96 7.67 2.92
N ILE A 169 -2.59 6.65 2.34
CA ILE A 169 -2.46 6.32 0.91
C ILE A 169 -3.10 7.44 0.09
N HIS A 170 -2.34 7.98 -0.86
CA HIS A 170 -2.80 8.98 -1.82
C HIS A 170 -3.20 8.29 -3.13
N TYR A 171 -4.26 8.77 -3.75
CA TYR A 171 -4.77 8.20 -5.00
C TYR A 171 -4.48 9.14 -6.16
N GLN A 172 -4.04 8.56 -7.27
CA GLN A 172 -3.98 9.30 -8.53
C GLN A 172 -5.39 9.69 -9.00
N ASN A 173 -5.50 10.72 -9.85
CA ASN A 173 -6.79 11.22 -10.33
C ASN A 173 -7.65 10.14 -11.01
N SER A 174 -7.01 9.22 -11.74
CA SER A 174 -7.64 8.07 -12.39
C SER A 174 -8.21 7.04 -11.41
N LYS A 175 -7.76 7.06 -10.15
CA LYS A 175 -8.03 6.06 -9.10
C LYS A 175 -7.72 4.62 -9.54
N LYS A 176 -6.71 4.47 -10.41
CA LYS A 176 -6.15 3.18 -10.85
C LYS A 176 -4.89 2.79 -10.08
N ALA A 177 -4.21 3.78 -9.50
CA ALA A 177 -2.99 3.60 -8.74
C ALA A 177 -3.01 4.46 -7.48
N CYS A 178 -2.20 4.07 -6.51
CA CYS A 178 -2.08 4.72 -5.23
C CYS A 178 -0.67 4.60 -4.68
N SER A 179 -0.28 5.58 -3.86
CA SER A 179 1.07 5.65 -3.32
C SER A 179 1.12 6.27 -1.93
N TYR A 180 2.21 6.03 -1.20
CA TYR A 180 2.51 6.75 0.03
C TYR A 180 3.40 7.94 -0.26
N ASN A 181 3.07 9.09 0.33
CA ASN A 181 3.93 10.27 0.27
C ASN A 181 4.88 10.29 1.46
N LEU A 182 6.17 10.07 1.22
CA LEU A 182 7.22 10.12 2.25
C LEU A 182 8.09 11.36 2.05
N ILE A 183 8.56 11.93 3.16
CA ILE A 183 9.35 13.15 3.20
C ILE A 183 10.83 12.78 3.33
N HIS A 184 11.69 13.42 2.55
CA HIS A 184 13.15 13.24 2.61
C HIS A 184 13.70 13.57 3.99
N GLY A 185 14.66 12.77 4.47
CA GLY A 185 15.32 12.94 5.76
C GLY A 185 14.47 12.55 6.97
N ASP A 186 13.20 12.19 6.79
CA ASP A 186 12.35 11.68 7.85
C ASP A 186 12.55 10.17 8.04
N ARG A 187 12.31 9.70 9.27
CA ARG A 187 12.23 8.28 9.63
C ARG A 187 10.78 7.82 9.68
N TYR A 188 10.57 6.58 9.27
CA TYR A 188 9.27 5.93 9.25
C TYR A 188 9.36 4.52 9.81
N ILE A 189 8.21 3.94 10.14
CA ILE A 189 8.11 2.55 10.59
C ILE A 189 7.09 1.86 9.69
N ILE A 190 7.52 0.80 9.00
CA ILE A 190 6.63 -0.12 8.30
C ILE A 190 6.06 -1.08 9.36
N LYS A 191 4.73 -1.16 9.45
CA LYS A 191 4.03 -2.11 10.32
C LYS A 191 3.67 -3.35 9.51
N LEU A 192 4.32 -4.47 9.79
CA LEU A 192 4.19 -5.71 9.02
C LEU A 192 3.68 -6.83 9.92
N ALA A 193 2.64 -7.55 9.50
CA ALA A 193 2.36 -8.88 10.05
C ALA A 193 2.97 -9.92 9.11
N VAL A 194 3.55 -10.98 9.66
CA VAL A 194 4.19 -12.05 8.89
C VAL A 194 3.63 -13.39 9.36
N SER A 195 3.53 -14.35 8.43
CA SER A 195 3.10 -15.71 8.75
C SER A 195 3.89 -16.74 7.97
N ASN A 196 4.44 -17.70 8.69
CA ASN A 196 5.07 -18.90 8.13
C ASN A 196 4.28 -20.13 8.62
N PRO A 197 3.09 -20.38 8.05
CA PRO A 197 2.15 -21.32 8.64
C PRO A 197 2.57 -22.79 8.43
N ASN A 198 3.46 -23.06 7.48
CA ASN A 198 4.00 -24.38 7.19
C ASN A 198 5.39 -24.61 7.81
N ALA A 199 5.90 -23.65 8.60
CA ALA A 199 7.25 -23.67 9.17
C ALA A 199 8.33 -24.03 8.13
N SER A 200 8.16 -23.53 6.90
CA SER A 200 9.07 -23.79 5.78
C SER A 200 10.26 -22.83 5.82
N ASP A 201 11.37 -23.23 5.20
CA ASP A 201 12.57 -22.39 5.05
C ASP A 201 12.34 -21.34 3.94
N THR A 202 11.58 -20.29 4.31
CA THR A 202 11.17 -19.21 3.41
C THR A 202 11.36 -17.85 4.05
N LYS A 203 11.67 -16.86 3.22
CA LYS A 203 12.03 -15.50 3.65
C LYS A 203 11.35 -14.46 2.78
N ILE A 204 11.38 -13.20 3.21
CA ILE A 204 10.90 -12.05 2.43
C ILE A 204 12.06 -11.10 2.27
N GLU A 205 12.55 -10.95 1.05
CA GLU A 205 13.49 -9.88 0.73
C GLU A 205 12.71 -8.58 0.55
N ILE A 206 13.10 -7.54 1.29
CA ILE A 206 12.51 -6.20 1.20
C ILE A 206 13.55 -5.29 0.57
N SER A 207 13.19 -4.64 -0.55
CA SER A 207 14.10 -3.77 -1.29
C SER A 207 13.39 -2.51 -1.77
N ASP A 208 14.16 -1.49 -2.14
CA ASP A 208 13.64 -0.28 -2.76
C ASP A 208 14.26 -0.11 -4.14
N SER A 209 13.42 0.18 -5.14
CA SER A 209 13.85 0.26 -6.55
C SER A 209 14.72 1.46 -6.89
N SER A 210 14.87 2.41 -5.97
CA SER A 210 15.59 3.67 -6.17
C SER A 210 16.88 3.78 -5.36
N GLU A 211 17.13 2.84 -4.44
CA GLU A 211 18.20 2.88 -3.44
C GLU A 211 18.15 4.10 -2.50
N GLU A 212 17.00 4.78 -2.42
CA GLU A 212 16.82 6.00 -1.64
C GLU A 212 16.23 5.77 -0.24
N ILE A 213 15.91 4.52 0.08
CA ILE A 213 15.30 4.13 1.35
C ILE A 213 16.23 3.17 2.06
N THR A 214 16.76 3.59 3.20
CA THR A 214 17.49 2.68 4.08
C THR A 214 16.50 1.87 4.90
N ILE A 215 16.46 0.56 4.68
CA ILE A 215 15.64 -0.40 5.41
C ILE A 215 16.49 -0.99 6.54
N ASN A 216 16.10 -0.76 7.80
CA ASN A 216 16.87 -1.19 8.96
C ASN A 216 16.26 -2.46 9.56
N CYS A 217 16.40 -3.58 8.87
CA CYS A 217 16.07 -4.90 9.40
C CYS A 217 17.05 -5.95 8.87
N ILE A 218 17.01 -7.15 9.47
CA ILE A 218 17.60 -8.33 8.86
C ILE A 218 16.88 -8.55 7.52
N ASN A 219 17.65 -8.67 6.44
CA ASN A 219 17.14 -8.83 5.09
C ASN A 219 18.02 -9.85 4.36
N PRO A 220 17.48 -10.96 3.83
CA PRO A 220 16.06 -11.34 3.81
C PRO A 220 15.45 -11.54 5.20
N PHE A 221 14.19 -11.16 5.34
CA PHE A 221 13.41 -11.23 6.57
C PHE A 221 12.86 -12.64 6.78
N GLU A 222 13.04 -13.24 7.96
CA GLU A 222 12.54 -14.58 8.30
C GLU A 222 11.72 -14.56 9.60
N SER A 223 10.77 -15.49 9.73
CA SER A 223 9.97 -15.66 10.95
C SER A 223 10.13 -17.09 11.47
N SER A 224 10.57 -17.21 12.72
CA SER A 224 10.70 -18.49 13.42
C SER A 224 9.38 -18.99 14.03
N ILE A 225 8.38 -18.11 14.13
CA ILE A 225 7.03 -18.44 14.61
C ILE A 225 6.00 -18.34 13.49
N GLN A 226 4.85 -19.00 13.68
CA GLN A 226 3.81 -19.12 12.64
C GLN A 226 3.15 -17.78 12.29
N PHE A 227 3.01 -16.87 13.26
CA PHE A 227 2.42 -15.54 13.09
C PHE A 227 3.17 -14.56 13.98
N ASP A 228 3.65 -13.46 13.40
CA ASP A 228 4.38 -12.43 14.13
C ASP A 228 4.05 -11.02 13.61
N ASP A 229 4.33 -10.02 14.43
CA ASP A 229 4.18 -8.61 14.14
C ASP A 229 5.53 -7.89 14.26
N HIS A 230 5.92 -7.22 13.18
CA HIS A 230 7.19 -6.52 13.08
C HIS A 230 7.03 -5.04 12.77
N ASP A 231 7.90 -4.26 13.42
CA ASP A 231 8.13 -2.86 13.16
C ASP A 231 9.46 -2.73 12.44
N ILE A 232 9.44 -2.36 11.15
CA ILE A 232 10.65 -2.21 10.34
C ILE A 232 10.94 -0.71 10.18
N PRO A 233 11.98 -0.16 10.85
CA PRO A 233 12.36 1.24 10.70
C PRO A 233 12.97 1.48 9.32
N ILE A 234 12.42 2.46 8.60
CA ILE A 234 12.98 2.91 7.32
C ILE A 234 13.35 4.40 7.40
N SER A 235 14.39 4.79 6.68
CA SER A 235 14.83 6.19 6.58
C SER A 235 14.91 6.60 5.12
N VAL A 236 14.29 7.73 4.78
CA VAL A 236 14.36 8.27 3.41
C VAL A 236 15.58 9.16 3.29
N LYS A 237 16.48 8.86 2.35
CA LYS A 237 17.67 9.68 2.09
C LYS A 237 17.29 11.09 1.64
N THR A 238 18.22 12.03 1.81
CA THR A 238 18.01 13.40 1.34
C THR A 238 18.37 13.48 -0.14
N LEU A 239 17.35 13.64 -1.00
CA LEU A 239 17.55 13.70 -2.44
C LEU A 239 17.83 15.12 -2.92
N GLN A 240 18.57 15.23 -4.03
CA GLN A 240 18.79 16.50 -4.75
C GLN A 240 17.57 16.93 -5.57
N VAL A 241 16.63 16.01 -5.82
CA VAL A 241 15.41 16.27 -6.58
C VAL A 241 14.22 16.58 -5.68
N PHE A 242 13.27 17.37 -6.19
CA PHE A 242 12.10 17.79 -5.43
C PHE A 242 11.13 16.65 -5.13
N LYS A 243 10.96 15.74 -6.09
CA LYS A 243 10.11 14.55 -6.00
C LYS A 243 10.75 13.41 -6.78
N GLN A 244 10.61 12.19 -6.26
CA GLN A 244 11.04 10.96 -6.90
C GLN A 244 10.05 9.84 -6.60
N ALA A 245 9.74 9.03 -7.61
CA ALA A 245 8.98 7.80 -7.42
C ALA A 245 9.94 6.66 -7.07
N SER A 246 9.51 5.79 -6.17
CA SER A 246 10.24 4.60 -5.72
C SER A 246 9.22 3.47 -5.53
N LEU A 247 9.63 2.23 -5.75
CA LEU A 247 8.84 1.05 -5.44
C LEU A 247 9.48 0.34 -4.25
N LEU A 248 8.71 0.18 -3.18
CA LEU A 248 9.06 -0.72 -2.08
C LEU A 248 8.58 -2.12 -2.47
N GLU A 249 9.51 -3.04 -2.63
CA GLU A 249 9.29 -4.39 -3.14
C GLU A 249 9.43 -5.41 -2.02
N PHE A 250 8.48 -6.34 -1.94
CA PHE A 250 8.50 -7.48 -1.05
C PHE A 250 8.54 -8.74 -1.90
N LYS A 251 9.65 -9.47 -1.82
CA LYS A 251 9.96 -10.63 -2.67
C LYS A 251 10.07 -11.87 -1.79
N PRO A 252 9.03 -12.71 -1.73
CA PRO A 252 9.14 -13.97 -1.01
C PRO A 252 10.15 -14.88 -1.72
N THR A 253 10.99 -15.53 -0.93
CA THR A 253 12.02 -16.46 -1.40
C THR A 253 11.89 -17.81 -0.70
N ILE A 254 12.21 -18.87 -1.44
CA ILE A 254 12.18 -20.26 -0.94
C ILE A 254 13.57 -20.86 -1.12
N LYS A 255 14.02 -21.67 -0.16
CA LYS A 255 15.26 -22.44 -0.29
C LYS A 255 15.15 -23.44 -1.45
N LYS A 256 16.12 -23.46 -2.35
CA LYS A 256 16.18 -24.45 -3.43
C LYS A 256 16.49 -25.84 -2.87
N ASP A 257 15.86 -26.85 -3.44
CA ASP A 257 16.10 -28.24 -3.04
C ASP A 257 17.58 -28.62 -3.25
N GLY A 258 18.22 -29.08 -2.17
CA GLY A 258 19.60 -29.58 -2.20
C GLY A 258 20.68 -28.50 -2.28
N SER A 259 20.35 -27.22 -2.11
CA SER A 259 21.36 -26.15 -2.00
C SER A 259 21.04 -25.17 -0.85
N ASP A 260 22.04 -24.40 -0.43
CA ASP A 260 21.86 -23.29 0.51
C ASP A 260 21.44 -21.97 -0.17
N GLU A 261 21.08 -22.04 -1.46
CA GLU A 261 20.59 -20.88 -2.21
C GLU A 261 19.08 -20.70 -2.04
N TYR A 262 18.65 -19.44 -2.06
CA TYR A 262 17.24 -19.07 -2.10
C TYR A 262 16.86 -18.60 -3.51
N GLU A 263 15.69 -19.01 -3.98
CA GLU A 263 15.09 -18.52 -5.22
C GLU A 263 13.93 -17.57 -4.94
N VAL A 264 13.82 -16.54 -5.79
CA VAL A 264 12.75 -15.53 -5.69
C VAL A 264 11.50 -16.04 -6.40
N LEU A 265 10.38 -16.04 -5.68
CA LEU A 265 9.07 -16.32 -6.26
C LEU A 265 8.48 -15.04 -6.90
N GLY A 266 8.91 -14.78 -8.13
CA GLY A 266 8.62 -13.54 -8.86
C GLY A 266 7.13 -13.21 -8.97
N GLU A 267 6.26 -14.19 -9.18
CA GLU A 267 4.82 -14.02 -9.30
C GLU A 267 4.21 -13.44 -8.03
N TYR A 268 4.71 -13.85 -6.87
CA TYR A 268 4.23 -13.46 -5.55
C TYR A 268 4.86 -12.16 -5.05
N SER A 269 5.78 -11.57 -5.82
CA SER A 269 6.36 -10.27 -5.51
C SER A 269 5.27 -9.19 -5.48
N THR A 270 5.33 -8.36 -4.43
CA THR A 270 4.33 -7.34 -4.16
C THR A 270 5.02 -6.00 -3.99
N ASN A 271 4.55 -4.99 -4.73
CA ASN A 271 5.18 -3.69 -4.81
C ASN A 271 4.24 -2.60 -4.28
N ILE A 272 4.83 -1.58 -3.66
CA ILE A 272 4.12 -0.42 -3.13
C ILE A 272 4.80 0.84 -3.65
N GLU A 273 4.01 1.69 -4.31
CA GLU A 273 4.52 2.96 -4.83
C GLU A 273 4.72 3.97 -3.70
N LEU A 274 5.92 4.54 -3.67
CA LEU A 274 6.34 5.58 -2.75
C LEU A 274 6.69 6.85 -3.55
N ASN A 275 6.06 7.95 -3.17
CA ASN A 275 6.37 9.27 -3.66
C ASN A 275 7.23 9.99 -2.61
N LEU A 276 8.53 9.99 -2.85
CA LEU A 276 9.52 10.69 -2.03
C LEU A 276 9.47 12.17 -2.41
N LYS A 277 9.33 13.06 -1.41
CA LYS A 277 9.28 14.51 -1.63
C LYS A 277 10.12 15.28 -0.63
N LEU A 278 10.67 16.40 -1.08
CA LEU A 278 11.26 17.38 -0.17
C LEU A 278 10.18 18.01 0.73
N SER A 279 10.56 18.27 1.99
CA SER A 279 9.73 19.03 2.92
C SER A 279 9.78 20.51 2.57
N PHE A 280 8.63 21.14 2.30
CA PHE A 280 8.54 22.60 2.18
C PHE A 280 8.57 23.32 3.52
N LYS A 281 8.30 22.62 4.63
CA LYS A 281 8.22 23.26 5.95
C LYS A 281 9.54 23.91 6.33
N ARG A 282 10.65 23.21 6.13
CA ARG A 282 11.99 23.70 6.46
C ARG A 282 12.34 24.95 5.62
N PRO A 283 12.28 24.94 4.27
CA PRO A 283 12.51 26.15 3.47
C PRO A 283 11.59 27.33 3.84
N LEU A 284 10.31 27.08 4.14
CA LEU A 284 9.39 28.16 4.53
C LEU A 284 9.75 28.76 5.88
N ILE A 285 10.08 27.94 6.87
CA ILE A 285 10.56 28.39 8.18
C ILE A 285 11.86 29.18 8.03
N PHE A 286 12.78 28.69 7.20
CA PHE A 286 14.02 29.39 6.89
C PHE A 286 13.76 30.76 6.26
N GLY A 287 12.90 30.81 5.23
CA GLY A 287 12.53 32.04 4.54
C GLY A 287 11.89 33.05 5.49
N LEU A 288 10.91 32.62 6.30
CA LEU A 288 10.26 33.47 7.30
C LEU A 288 11.26 34.13 8.25
N PHE A 289 12.15 33.33 8.85
CA PHE A 289 13.13 33.87 9.81
C PHE A 289 14.22 34.69 9.12
N SER A 290 14.60 34.36 7.89
CA SER A 290 15.53 35.19 7.10
C SER A 290 14.92 36.55 6.75
N THR A 291 13.64 36.59 6.35
CA THR A 291 12.91 37.83 6.12
C THR A 291 12.79 38.66 7.40
N MET A 292 12.54 38.02 8.54
CA MET A 292 12.50 38.70 9.84
C MET A 292 13.86 39.32 10.21
N ALA A 293 14.96 38.60 9.97
CA ALA A 293 16.32 39.13 10.15
C ALA A 293 16.60 40.33 9.23
N PHE A 294 16.16 40.25 7.97
CA PHE A 294 16.26 41.35 7.01
C PHE A 294 15.47 42.59 7.45
N TRP A 295 14.24 42.42 7.93
CA TRP A 295 13.45 43.52 8.49
C TRP A 295 14.10 44.15 9.72
N ALA A 296 14.71 43.35 10.61
CA ALA A 296 15.46 43.88 11.74
C ALA A 296 16.59 44.82 11.27
N LEU A 297 17.36 44.41 10.24
CA LEU A 297 18.41 45.23 9.66
C LEU A 297 17.87 46.52 9.01
N LEU A 298 16.71 46.45 8.32
CA LEU A 298 16.09 47.63 7.74
C LEU A 298 15.62 48.63 8.81
N LEU A 299 15.09 48.15 9.93
CA LEU A 299 14.65 49.00 11.05
C LEU A 299 15.82 49.66 11.77
N ALA A 300 16.99 49.01 11.81
CA ALA A 300 18.21 49.56 12.39
C ALA A 300 18.96 50.51 11.42
N LYS A 301 18.56 50.58 10.15
CA LYS A 301 19.19 51.44 9.15
C LYS A 301 18.89 52.93 9.47
N PRO A 302 19.86 53.84 9.34
CA PRO A 302 19.62 55.27 9.52
C PRO A 302 18.51 55.78 8.58
N MET A 303 17.64 56.63 9.13
CA MET A 303 16.56 57.25 8.37
C MET A 303 17.14 58.42 7.57
N SER A 304 17.19 58.28 6.24
CA SER A 304 17.67 59.26 5.27
C SER A 304 19.19 59.48 5.17
N SER A 305 19.60 60.23 4.15
CA SER A 305 20.99 60.64 3.87
C SER A 305 21.60 61.54 4.96
N SER A 306 20.81 62.00 5.95
CA SER A 306 21.28 62.84 7.06
C SER A 306 21.88 62.07 8.25
N ALA A 307 22.13 60.77 8.11
CA ALA A 307 22.74 59.92 9.15
C ALA A 307 22.01 59.94 10.51
N THR A 308 20.71 60.27 10.51
CA THR A 308 19.90 60.27 11.73
C THR A 308 19.58 58.84 12.15
N TRP A 309 19.97 58.50 13.38
CA TRP A 309 19.72 57.19 13.96
C TRP A 309 18.22 56.94 14.18
N PRO A 310 17.75 55.69 14.03
CA PRO A 310 16.40 55.30 14.43
C PRO A 310 16.18 55.54 15.93
N SER A 311 14.91 55.69 16.34
CA SER A 311 14.57 55.84 17.75
C SER A 311 14.97 54.61 18.58
N ASP A 312 15.24 54.79 19.88
CA ASP A 312 15.58 53.70 20.80
C ASP A 312 14.55 52.57 20.79
N CYS A 313 13.26 52.91 20.69
CA CYS A 313 12.18 51.93 20.59
C CYS A 313 12.31 51.08 19.31
N THR A 314 12.64 51.71 18.18
CA THR A 314 12.89 51.01 16.91
C THR A 314 14.10 50.10 16.99
N LEU A 315 15.17 50.55 17.65
CA LEU A 315 16.39 49.75 17.86
C LEU A 315 16.12 48.54 18.77
N ILE A 316 15.38 48.72 19.86
CA ILE A 316 14.97 47.63 20.75
C ILE A 316 14.17 46.57 20.00
N ILE A 317 13.17 46.99 19.20
CA ILE A 317 12.36 46.08 18.37
C ILE A 317 13.25 45.33 17.36
N SER A 318 14.16 46.04 16.70
CA SER A 318 15.11 45.44 15.76
C SER A 318 15.98 44.38 16.44
N THR A 319 16.55 44.68 17.62
CA THR A 319 17.37 43.73 18.39
C THR A 319 16.59 42.47 18.75
N PHE A 320 15.33 42.60 19.22
CA PHE A 320 14.51 41.43 19.54
C PHE A 320 14.18 40.59 18.31
N LEU A 321 13.81 41.22 17.19
CA LEU A 321 13.55 40.52 15.92
C LEU A 321 14.81 39.78 15.43
N PHE A 322 15.97 40.43 15.49
CA PHE A 322 17.23 39.82 15.07
C PHE A 322 17.61 38.64 15.98
N TYR A 323 17.50 38.82 17.30
CA TYR A 323 17.79 37.77 18.28
C TYR A 323 16.88 36.56 18.09
N PHE A 324 15.57 36.77 17.93
CA PHE A 324 14.61 35.69 17.72
C PHE A 324 14.84 34.99 16.39
N SER A 325 15.17 35.75 15.33
CA SER A 325 15.41 35.19 13.99
C SER A 325 16.65 34.31 13.97
N SER A 326 17.78 34.83 14.46
CA SER A 326 19.06 34.13 14.53
C SER A 326 18.98 32.89 15.42
N SER A 327 18.37 33.01 16.61
CA SER A 327 18.17 31.88 17.53
C SER A 327 17.33 30.77 16.89
N SER A 328 16.26 31.14 16.19
CA SER A 328 15.39 30.17 15.53
C SER A 328 16.07 29.50 14.34
N LEU A 329 16.79 30.25 13.51
CA LEU A 329 17.58 29.68 12.40
C LEU A 329 18.64 28.73 12.91
N PHE A 330 19.35 29.10 13.99
CA PHE A 330 20.35 28.23 14.61
C PHE A 330 19.72 26.94 15.13
N PHE A 331 18.62 27.03 15.88
CA PHE A 331 17.93 25.87 16.45
C PHE A 331 17.41 24.90 15.38
N TRP A 332 16.79 25.42 14.32
CA TRP A 332 16.12 24.58 13.31
C TRP A 332 17.07 23.99 12.26
N PHE A 333 18.22 24.62 11.99
CA PHE A 333 19.09 24.25 10.87
C PHE A 333 20.53 23.89 11.23
N ASN A 334 21.03 24.31 12.40
CA ASN A 334 22.42 24.03 12.81
C ASN A 334 22.56 23.04 13.96
N LYS A 335 21.47 22.69 14.66
CA LYS A 335 21.53 21.61 15.65
C LYS A 335 21.47 20.24 14.96
N LYS A 336 22.61 19.55 14.94
CA LYS A 336 22.74 18.13 14.64
C LYS A 336 22.10 17.30 15.74
#